data_AF-A0A2N9XGT4-F1
#
_entry.id   AF-A0A2N9XGT4-F1
#
_cell.length_a   1.000
_cell.length_b   1.000
_cell.length_c   1.000
_cell.angle_alpha   90.00
_cell.angle_beta   90.00
_cell.angle_gamma   90.00
#
_symmetry.space_group_name_H-M   'P 1'
#
loop_
_entity.id
_entity.type
_entity.pdbx_description
1 polymer ?
#
loop_
_entity_poly.entity_id
_entity_poly.type
_entity_poly.pdbx_seq_one_letter_code
_entity_poly.pdbx_strand_id
1 'polypeptide(L)' 'MPLNIRQRIQVAIKNGDKTEQQRLWHKYSGQQGFSNEWVMAARLGEPGYTEEQAHMVACLFGRC' A
#
# COMPACT_ATOMS: atom_id res chain seq x y z
N MET A 1 5.62 26.05 -2.25
CA MET A 1 6.49 24.94 -1.80
C MET A 1 6.02 23.66 -2.46
N PRO A 2 6.88 22.88 -3.14
CA PRO A 2 6.48 21.60 -3.70
C PRO A 2 6.03 20.64 -2.60
N LEU A 3 4.89 19.94 -2.80
CA LEU A 3 4.38 18.94 -1.87
C LEU A 3 5.38 17.78 -1.74
N ASN A 4 5.64 17.37 -0.50
CA ASN A 4 6.48 16.19 -0.25
C ASN A 4 5.76 14.91 -0.73
N ILE A 5 6.50 13.82 -0.95
CA ILE A 5 5.96 12.58 -1.51
C ILE A 5 4.79 12.02 -0.68
N ARG A 6 4.81 12.13 0.65
CA ARG A 6 3.70 11.67 1.51
C ARG A 6 2.42 12.46 1.27
N GLN A 7 2.55 13.78 1.17
CA GLN A 7 1.40 14.64 0.90
C GLN A 7 0.81 14.36 -0.49
N ARG A 8 1.66 14.06 -1.48
CA ARG A 8 1.20 13.68 -2.82
C ARG A 8 0.48 12.33 -2.85
N ILE A 9 0.94 11.36 -2.04
CA ILE A 9 0.25 10.07 -1.87
C ILE A 9 -1.14 10.29 -1.27
N GLN A 10 -1.26 11.11 -0.22
CA GLN A 10 -2.56 11.43 0.39
C GLN A 10 -3.52 12.10 -0.58
N VAL A 11 -3.02 12.99 -1.45
CA VAL A 11 -3.83 13.61 -2.51
C VAL A 11 -4.28 12.57 -3.55
N ALA A 12 -3.40 11.67 -3.98
CA ALA A 12 -3.76 10.60 -4.92
C ALA A 12 -4.84 9.66 -4.34
N ILE A 13 -4.72 9.28 -3.06
CA ILE A 13 -5.72 8.49 -2.33
C ILE A 13 -7.05 9.23 -2.27
N LYS A 14 -7.04 10.51 -1.87
CA LYS A 14 -8.26 11.33 -1.76
C LYS A 14 -8.98 11.47 -3.11
N ASN A 15 -8.22 11.50 -4.21
CA ASN A 15 -8.75 11.64 -5.56
C ASN A 15 -9.12 10.29 -6.20
N GLY A 16 -8.86 9.16 -5.53
CA GLY A 16 -9.07 7.82 -6.11
C GLY A 16 -8.13 7.49 -7.29
N ASP A 17 -7.04 8.24 -7.46
CA ASP A 17 -6.07 8.04 -8.54
C ASP A 17 -5.08 6.93 -8.15
N LYS A 18 -5.52 5.69 -8.40
CA LYS A 18 -4.76 4.48 -8.08
C LYS A 18 -3.42 4.41 -8.82
N THR A 19 -3.35 4.96 -10.03
CA THR A 19 -2.14 4.93 -10.87
C THR A 19 -1.05 5.83 -10.28
N GLU A 20 -1.38 7.08 -9.94
CA GLU A 20 -0.39 7.97 -9.31
C GLU A 20 -0.08 7.55 -7.87
N GLN A 21 -1.04 6.97 -7.15
CA GLN A 21 -0.78 6.35 -5.84
C GLN A 21 0.30 5.27 -5.95
N GLN A 22 0.15 4.31 -6.87
CA GLN A 22 1.11 3.20 -7.06
C GLN A 22 2.48 3.72 -7.49
N ARG A 23 2.53 4.71 -8.40
CA ARG A 23 3.80 5.32 -8.84
C ARG A 23 4.54 6.01 -7.70
N LEU A 24 3.82 6.79 -6.89
CA LEU A 24 4.41 7.47 -5.74
C LEU A 24 4.85 6.49 -4.65
N TRP A 25 4.12 5.38 -4.48
CA TRP A 25 4.50 4.29 -3.58
C TRP A 25 5.79 3.60 -3.98
N HIS A 26 5.97 3.26 -5.26
CA HIS A 26 7.24 2.70 -5.75
C HIS A 26 8.42 3.65 -5.54
N LYS A 27 8.20 4.95 -5.77
CA LYS A 27 9.23 5.95 -5.53
C LYS A 27 9.58 6.10 -4.05
N TYR A 28 8.57 6.11 -3.17
CA TYR A 28 8.78 6.24 -1.73
C TYR A 28 9.45 5.02 -1.11
N SER A 29 9.04 3.81 -1.53
CA SER A 29 9.65 2.55 -1.07
C SER A 29 11.13 2.47 -1.44
N GLY A 30 11.49 2.78 -2.69
CA GLY A 30 12.88 2.83 -3.12
C GLY A 30 13.73 3.84 -2.34
N GLN A 31 13.17 5.02 -1.99
CA GLN A 31 13.86 6.04 -1.20
C GLN A 31 14.17 5.64 0.24
N GLN A 32 13.48 4.63 0.76
CA GLN A 32 13.56 4.25 2.17
C GLN A 32 14.12 2.83 2.36
N GLY A 33 14.56 2.19 1.28
CA GLY A 33 15.09 0.83 1.31
C GLY A 33 14.02 -0.24 1.60
N PHE A 34 12.75 0.07 1.34
CA PHE A 34 11.66 -0.86 1.58
C PHE A 34 11.53 -1.81 0.39
N SER A 35 11.81 -3.08 0.62
CA SER A 35 11.87 -4.11 -0.42
C SER A 35 10.50 -4.70 -0.78
N ASN A 36 9.43 -4.44 -0.03
CA ASN A 36 8.09 -4.87 -0.44
C ASN A 36 6.94 -3.93 0.02
N GLU A 37 5.78 -4.14 -0.59
CA GLU A 37 4.51 -3.47 -0.34
C GLU A 37 3.92 -3.71 1.07
N TRP A 38 4.22 -4.84 1.69
CA TRP A 38 3.78 -5.25 3.03
C TRP A 38 4.47 -4.44 4.14
N VAL A 39 5.76 -4.15 3.97
CA VAL A 39 6.50 -3.24 4.85
C VAL A 39 5.87 -1.83 4.80
N MET A 40 5.31 -1.45 3.65
CA MET A 40 4.62 -0.17 3.43
C MET A 40 3.23 -0.09 4.04
N ALA A 41 2.40 -1.12 3.86
CA ALA A 41 1.11 -1.18 4.51
C ALA A 41 1.25 -1.05 6.04
N ALA A 42 2.15 -1.83 6.65
CA ALA A 42 2.39 -1.81 8.09
C ALA A 42 2.83 -0.43 8.62
N ARG A 43 3.65 0.32 7.87
CA ARG A 43 4.15 1.62 8.32
C ARG A 43 3.14 2.76 8.14
N LEU A 44 2.18 2.59 7.24
CA LEU A 44 1.09 3.55 7.01
C LEU A 44 -0.12 3.30 7.93
N GLY A 45 -0.11 2.21 8.70
CA GLY A 45 -1.28 1.78 9.48
C GLY A 45 -2.39 1.22 8.59
N GLU A 46 -2.06 0.87 7.34
CA GLU A 46 -2.98 0.26 6.39
C GLU A 46 -2.89 -1.27 6.52
N PRO A 47 -4.00 -1.99 6.33
CA PRO A 47 -3.99 -3.45 6.36
C PRO A 47 -3.10 -3.98 5.22
N GLY A 48 -2.19 -4.90 5.55
CA GLY A 48 -1.31 -5.53 4.55
C GLY A 48 -2.08 -6.35 3.52
N TYR A 49 -3.18 -6.96 3.95
CA TYR A 49 -4.09 -7.78 3.16
C TYR A 49 -5.54 -7.50 3.56
N THR A 50 -6.50 -7.81 2.69
CA THR A 50 -7.94 -7.72 3.01
C THR A 50 -8.45 -9.00 3.69
N GLU A 51 -9.60 -8.92 4.36
CA GLU A 51 -10.29 -10.10 4.92
C GLU A 51 -10.62 -11.13 3.84
N GLU A 52 -11.03 -10.71 2.65
CA GLU A 52 -11.27 -11.63 1.52
C GLU A 52 -9.99 -12.34 1.07
N GLN A 53 -8.85 -11.64 1.09
CA GLN A 53 -7.55 -12.26 0.78
C GLN A 53 -7.15 -13.27 1.85
N ALA A 54 -7.35 -12.94 3.13
CA ALA A 54 -7.13 -13.86 4.24
C ALA A 54 -8.04 -15.10 4.15
N HIS A 55 -9.31 -14.88 3.83
CA HIS A 55 -10.30 -15.94 3.66
C HIS A 55 -9.94 -16.87 2.49
N MET A 56 -9.53 -16.33 1.33
CA MET A 56 -9.06 -17.16 0.20
C MET A 56 -7.88 -18.04 0.59
N VAL A 57 -6.90 -17.50 1.32
CA VAL A 57 -5.76 -18.30 1.79
C VAL A 57 -6.22 -19.36 2.79
N ALA A 58 -7.14 -19.04 3.71
CA ALA A 58 -7.71 -20.02 4.62
C ALA A 58 -8.43 -21.16 3.87
N CYS A 59 -9.21 -20.85 2.83
CA CYS A 59 -9.85 -21.85 1.95
C CYS A 59 -8.83 -22.79 1.31
N LEU A 60 -7.70 -22.27 0.82
CA LEU A 60 -6.64 -23.09 0.18
C LEU A 60 -6.06 -24.15 1.13
N PHE A 61 -6.07 -23.88 2.43
CA PHE A 61 -5.59 -24.81 3.46
C PHE A 61 -6.72 -25.52 4.21
N GLY A 62 -7.96 -25.47 3.69
CA GLY A 62 -9.12 -26.16 4.26
C GLY A 62 -9.58 -25.60 5.62
N ARG A 63 -9.33 -24.32 5.89
CA ARG A 63 -9.66 -23.63 7.15
C ARG A 63 -10.71 -22.52 7.00
N CYS A 64 -11.50 -22.57 5.93
CA CYS A 64 -12.58 -21.63 5.67
C CYS A 64 -13.86 -21.94 6.44
#